data_AF-A0A3A9V673-F1
#
_entry.id   AF-A0A3A9V673-F1
#
_cell.length_a   1.000
_cell.length_b   1.000
_cell.length_c   1.000
_cell.angle_alpha   90.00
_cell.angle_beta   90.00
_cell.angle_gamma   90.00
#
_symmetry.space_group_name_H-M   'P 1'
#
loop_
_entity.id
_entity.type
_entity.pdbx_description
1 polymer ?
#
loop_
_entity_poly.entity_id
_entity_poly.type
_entity_poly.pdbx_seq_one_letter_code
_entity_poly.pdbx_strand_id
1 'polypeptide(L)'
;MKNIIKILILLSLISCQQNELDKERIIGIGKKLTQTEFTQMDSKQISDIIIVGNGLREKMTELQKNTTEFEFQTKEGDFDEPFGDNQADAILIIKTDYKNIGIRLQYDKVKDKYHILGWKTLDNF
;
A
#
# COMPACT_ATOMS: atom_id res chain seq x y z
N MET A 1 42.13 17.73 -21.23
CA MET A 1 40.80 17.48 -21.82
C MET A 1 40.31 16.03 -21.69
N LYS A 2 41.15 15.00 -21.88
CA LYS A 2 40.73 13.58 -21.75
C LYS A 2 40.28 13.13 -20.35
N ASN A 3 40.75 13.79 -19.28
CA ASN A 3 40.42 13.40 -17.90
C ASN A 3 39.12 14.04 -17.36
N ILE A 4 38.66 15.15 -17.93
CA ILE A 4 37.42 15.83 -17.51
C ILE A 4 36.18 15.05 -17.98
N ILE A 5 36.27 14.42 -19.16
CA ILE A 5 35.20 13.60 -19.74
C ILE A 5 34.89 12.37 -18.87
N LYS A 6 35.90 11.80 -18.20
CA LYS A 6 35.70 10.64 -17.31
C LYS A 6 34.91 10.98 -16.03
N ILE A 7 35.01 12.22 -15.55
CA ILE A 7 34.32 12.68 -14.33
C ILE A 7 32.83 12.94 -14.62
N LEU A 8 32.50 13.43 -15.81
CA LEU A 8 31.12 13.67 -16.24
C LEU A 8 30.29 12.38 -16.39
N ILE A 9 30.92 11.28 -16.82
CA ILE A 9 30.24 9.97 -16.96
C ILE A 9 29.97 9.32 -15.59
N LEU A 10 30.78 9.61 -14.58
CA LEU A 10 30.59 9.07 -13.22
C LEU A 10 29.43 9.75 -12.49
N LEU A 11 29.19 11.03 -12.76
CA LEU A 11 28.09 11.80 -12.16
C LEU A 11 26.71 11.46 -12.75
N SER A 12 26.64 10.87 -13.95
CA SER A 12 25.38 10.46 -14.58
C SER A 12 24.77 9.16 -14.03
N LEU A 13 25.51 8.39 -13.22
CA LEU A 13 25.02 7.11 -12.66
C LEU A 13 24.26 7.25 -11.34
N ILE A 14 24.18 8.46 -10.77
CA ILE A 14 23.55 8.70 -9.46
C ILE A 14 22.09 9.16 -9.59
N SER A 15 21.60 9.43 -10.81
CA SER A 15 20.28 10.05 -11.03
C SER A 15 19.32 9.12 -11.77
N CYS A 16 18.87 8.07 -11.08
CA CYS A 16 17.52 7.51 -11.16
C CYS A 16 17.50 6.22 -10.34
N GLN A 17 17.61 6.34 -9.02
CA GLN A 17 17.03 5.31 -8.16
C GLN A 17 15.52 5.57 -8.21
N GLN A 18 14.89 5.07 -9.27
CA GLN A 18 13.44 4.99 -9.33
C GLN A 18 13.05 4.17 -8.11
N ASN A 19 12.29 4.77 -7.19
CA ASN A 19 11.77 4.06 -6.04
C ASN A 19 10.81 3.00 -6.57
N GLU A 20 11.35 1.81 -6.81
CA GLU A 20 10.57 0.68 -7.26
C GLU A 20 9.56 0.33 -6.17
N LEU A 21 8.32 0.04 -6.57
CA LEU A 21 7.27 -0.34 -5.67
C LEU A 21 7.66 -1.60 -4.89
N ASP A 22 7.74 -1.53 -3.57
CA ASP A 22 7.99 -2.71 -2.73
C ASP A 22 6.70 -3.54 -2.58
N LYS A 23 6.43 -4.35 -3.63
CA LYS A 23 5.22 -5.16 -3.74
C LYS A 23 5.11 -6.19 -2.61
N GLU A 24 6.22 -6.78 -2.19
CA GLU A 24 6.23 -7.80 -1.14
C GLU A 24 5.79 -7.20 0.20
N ARG A 25 6.32 -6.02 0.55
CA ARG A 25 5.96 -5.31 1.77
C ARG A 25 4.50 -4.89 1.78
N ILE A 26 3.97 -4.42 0.65
CA ILE A 26 2.57 -4.05 0.50
C ILE A 26 1.64 -5.26 0.60
N ILE A 27 2.01 -6.39 -0.01
CA ILE A 27 1.27 -7.65 0.17
C ILE A 27 1.32 -8.09 1.64
N GLY A 28 2.46 -7.93 2.31
CA GLY A 28 2.62 -8.18 3.73
C GLY A 28 1.67 -7.35 4.60
N ILE A 29 1.44 -6.08 4.25
CA ILE A 29 0.42 -5.23 4.86
C ILE A 29 -0.97 -5.86 4.70
N GLY A 30 -1.34 -6.29 3.48
CA GLY A 30 -2.63 -6.93 3.23
C GLY A 30 -2.87 -8.17 4.09
N LYS A 31 -1.88 -9.07 4.14
CA LYS A 31 -1.95 -10.27 4.99
C LYS A 31 -2.15 -9.91 6.46
N LYS A 32 -1.36 -8.97 6.97
CA LYS A 32 -1.47 -8.51 8.37
C LYS A 32 -2.84 -7.89 8.65
N LEU A 33 -3.38 -7.06 7.75
CA LEU A 33 -4.72 -6.49 7.88
C LEU A 33 -5.78 -7.59 7.99
N THR A 34 -5.71 -8.62 7.14
CA THR A 34 -6.69 -9.73 7.13
C THR A 34 -6.55 -10.72 8.30
N GLN A 35 -5.42 -10.71 9.00
CA GLN A 35 -5.15 -11.60 10.14
C GLN A 35 -5.26 -10.89 11.50
N THR A 36 -5.39 -9.56 11.51
CA THR A 36 -5.47 -8.77 12.74
C THR A 36 -6.92 -8.73 13.22
N GLU A 37 -7.16 -9.13 14.46
CA GLU A 37 -8.43 -8.88 15.14
C GLU A 37 -8.47 -7.43 15.64
N PHE A 38 -9.39 -6.62 15.12
CA PHE A 38 -9.54 -5.21 15.49
C PHE A 38 -10.47 -4.97 16.68
N THR A 39 -10.79 -6.01 17.46
CA THR A 39 -11.83 -6.04 18.49
C THR A 39 -11.40 -5.46 19.85
N GLN A 40 -10.12 -5.13 20.06
CA GLN A 40 -9.64 -4.57 21.32
C GLN A 40 -8.76 -3.34 21.12
N MET A 41 -8.84 -2.41 22.07
CA MET A 41 -8.22 -1.07 22.08
C MET A 41 -6.70 -1.05 21.86
N ASP A 42 -6.02 -2.20 21.88
CA ASP A 42 -4.64 -2.35 21.45
C ASP A 42 -4.59 -3.05 20.10
N SER A 43 -4.90 -2.32 19.03
CA SER A 43 -4.58 -2.80 17.69
C SER A 43 -3.07 -2.98 17.63
N LYS A 44 -2.59 -4.23 17.70
CA LYS A 44 -1.19 -4.59 17.43
C LYS A 44 -0.77 -3.82 16.20
N GLN A 45 0.21 -2.95 16.35
CA GLN A 45 0.67 -2.09 15.26
C GLN A 45 1.02 -2.98 14.07
N ILE A 46 0.37 -2.74 12.92
CA ILE A 46 0.84 -3.33 11.67
C ILE A 46 2.14 -2.61 11.35
N SER A 47 3.28 -3.31 11.48
CA SER A 47 4.63 -2.70 11.50
C SER A 47 4.90 -1.70 10.38
N ASP A 48 4.32 -1.96 9.21
CA ASP A 48 4.53 -1.21 7.97
C ASP A 48 3.47 -0.13 7.70
N ILE A 49 2.52 0.05 8.61
CA ILE A 49 1.50 1.11 8.56
C ILE A 49 1.69 2.08 9.72
N ILE A 50 1.51 3.36 9.46
CA ILE A 50 1.53 4.40 10.49
C ILE A 50 0.29 4.31 11.38
N ILE A 51 -0.91 4.41 10.79
CA ILE A 51 -2.21 4.28 11.47
C ILE A 51 -3.21 3.58 10.55
N VAL A 52 -3.99 2.63 11.11
CA VAL A 52 -5.18 2.07 10.46
C VAL A 52 -6.41 2.81 11.01
N GLY A 53 -7.10 3.58 10.17
CA GLY A 53 -8.30 4.33 10.56
C GLY A 53 -9.52 3.43 10.81
N ASN A 54 -10.46 3.90 11.64
CA ASN A 54 -11.62 3.11 12.10
C ASN A 54 -12.45 2.51 10.96
N GLY A 55 -12.75 3.27 9.91
CA GLY A 55 -13.55 2.76 8.78
C GLY A 55 -12.89 1.56 8.08
N LEU A 56 -11.55 1.55 7.97
CA LEU A 56 -10.85 0.38 7.42
C LEU A 56 -10.86 -0.80 8.41
N ARG A 57 -10.73 -0.55 9.72
CA ARG A 57 -10.83 -1.60 10.76
C ARG A 57 -12.19 -2.29 10.74
N GLU A 58 -13.26 -1.50 10.67
CA GLU A 58 -14.64 -2.00 10.54
C GLU A 58 -14.78 -2.84 9.27
N LYS A 59 -14.24 -2.35 8.15
CA LYS A 59 -14.26 -3.10 6.89
C LYS A 59 -13.49 -4.41 6.97
N MET A 60 -12.31 -4.43 7.59
CA MET A 60 -11.51 -5.66 7.73
C MET A 60 -12.26 -6.68 8.59
N THR A 61 -12.87 -6.21 9.68
CA THR A 61 -13.70 -7.04 10.55
C THR A 61 -14.92 -7.60 9.81
N GLU A 62 -15.54 -6.81 8.93
CA GLU A 62 -16.63 -7.27 8.05
C GLU A 62 -16.13 -8.37 7.10
N LEU A 63 -15.02 -8.13 6.39
CA LEU A 63 -14.48 -9.10 5.43
C LEU A 63 -14.11 -10.42 6.13
N GLN A 64 -13.38 -10.37 7.24
CA GLN A 64 -12.99 -11.55 8.02
C GLN A 64 -14.17 -12.43 8.45
N LYS A 65 -15.36 -11.85 8.64
CA LYS A 65 -16.57 -12.59 9.03
C LYS A 65 -17.31 -13.21 7.85
N ASN A 66 -17.16 -12.66 6.64
CA ASN A 66 -17.99 -13.00 5.49
C ASN A 66 -17.20 -13.67 4.36
N THR A 67 -15.89 -13.84 4.51
CA THR A 67 -15.00 -14.37 3.48
C THR A 67 -14.25 -15.59 3.97
N THR A 68 -14.01 -16.54 3.06
CA THR A 68 -13.15 -17.70 3.32
C THR A 68 -11.79 -17.61 2.64
N GLU A 69 -11.66 -16.79 1.60
CA GLU A 69 -10.46 -16.67 0.77
C GLU A 69 -9.96 -15.23 0.65
N PHE A 70 -8.65 -15.03 0.79
CA PHE A 70 -8.00 -13.74 0.60
C PHE A 70 -6.87 -13.85 -0.41
N GLU A 71 -6.96 -13.05 -1.47
CA GLU A 71 -5.88 -12.85 -2.44
C GLU A 71 -5.40 -11.39 -2.41
N PHE A 72 -4.12 -11.17 -2.70
CA PHE A 72 -3.48 -9.87 -2.58
C PHE A 72 -2.84 -9.48 -3.91
N GLN A 73 -3.14 -8.26 -4.37
CA GLN A 73 -2.52 -7.67 -5.56
C GLN A 73 -2.10 -6.24 -5.28
N THR A 74 -1.17 -5.71 -6.08
CA THR A 74 -0.72 -4.33 -5.97
C THR A 74 -0.78 -3.65 -7.34
N LYS A 75 -1.12 -2.37 -7.34
CA LYS A 75 -1.08 -1.49 -8.51
C LYS A 75 -0.28 -0.25 -8.16
N GLU A 76 0.60 0.20 -9.05
CA GLU A 76 1.31 1.47 -8.90
C GLU A 76 0.36 2.65 -9.14
N GLY A 77 0.60 3.75 -8.42
CA GLY A 77 -0.19 4.98 -8.49
C GLY A 77 -1.48 4.91 -7.68
N ASP A 78 -2.45 5.71 -8.10
CA ASP A 78 -3.69 5.95 -7.38
C ASP A 78 -4.92 5.42 -8.12
N PHE A 79 -6.10 5.53 -7.51
CA PHE A 79 -7.36 5.34 -8.20
C PHE A 79 -7.61 6.49 -9.18
N ASP A 80 -8.43 6.23 -10.17
CA ASP A 80 -8.95 7.28 -11.04
C ASP A 80 -9.94 8.16 -10.26
N GLU A 81 -10.14 9.40 -10.73
CA GLU A 81 -11.18 10.28 -10.21
C GLU A 81 -12.57 9.62 -10.30
N PRO A 82 -13.47 9.87 -9.32
CA PRO A 82 -13.34 10.82 -8.20
C PRO A 82 -12.73 10.19 -6.93
N PHE A 83 -12.14 9.00 -7.00
CA PHE A 83 -11.73 8.24 -5.82
C PHE A 83 -10.25 8.38 -5.46
N GLY A 84 -9.41 8.74 -6.44
CA GLY A 84 -8.02 9.14 -6.22
C GLY A 84 -7.83 10.64 -6.39
N ASP A 85 -6.72 11.13 -5.86
CA ASP A 85 -6.28 12.53 -5.90
C ASP A 85 -4.80 12.65 -6.28
N ASN A 86 -4.24 11.56 -6.82
CA ASN A 86 -2.82 11.38 -7.21
C ASN A 86 -1.82 11.50 -6.05
N GLN A 87 -2.25 11.32 -4.80
CA GLN A 87 -1.35 11.31 -3.63
C GLN A 87 -0.85 9.92 -3.26
N ALA A 88 -1.51 8.85 -3.72
CA ALA A 88 -1.10 7.49 -3.43
C ALA A 88 0.05 7.05 -4.35
N ASP A 89 1.07 6.42 -3.77
CA ASP A 89 2.14 5.76 -4.52
C ASP A 89 1.69 4.40 -5.04
N ALA A 90 0.73 3.77 -4.35
CA ALA A 90 0.23 2.45 -4.68
C ALA A 90 -1.18 2.19 -4.17
N ILE A 91 -1.82 1.21 -4.79
CA ILE A 91 -3.05 0.59 -4.29
C ILE A 91 -2.74 -0.86 -3.91
N LEU A 92 -3.03 -1.22 -2.66
CA LEU A 92 -3.17 -2.61 -2.24
C LEU A 92 -4.59 -3.07 -2.53
N ILE A 93 -4.74 -4.11 -3.33
CA ILE A 93 -6.02 -4.75 -3.63
C ILE A 93 -6.12 -6.04 -2.81
N ILE A 94 -7.20 -6.16 -2.02
CA ILE A 94 -7.56 -7.38 -1.32
C ILE A 94 -8.78 -7.95 -2.05
N LYS A 95 -8.58 -9.08 -2.71
CA LYS A 95 -9.64 -9.83 -3.39
C LYS A 95 -10.19 -10.91 -2.47
N THR A 96 -11.50 -11.09 -2.51
CA THR A 96 -12.20 -12.07 -1.70
C THR A 96 -13.37 -12.68 -2.46
N ASP A 97 -13.94 -13.76 -1.91
CA ASP A 97 -15.19 -14.38 -2.34
C ASP A 97 -16.46 -13.58 -1.97
N TYR A 98 -16.34 -12.48 -1.20
CA TYR A 98 -17.47 -11.63 -0.79
C TYR A 98 -17.43 -10.25 -1.44
N LYS A 99 -16.39 -9.46 -1.15
CA LYS A 99 -16.19 -8.09 -1.65
C LYS A 99 -14.71 -7.78 -1.80
N ASN A 100 -14.34 -7.34 -2.99
CA ASN A 100 -13.01 -6.82 -3.25
C ASN A 100 -12.89 -5.41 -2.67
N ILE A 101 -11.73 -5.06 -2.14
CA ILE A 101 -11.42 -3.70 -1.72
C ILE A 101 -10.06 -3.28 -2.25
N GLY A 102 -9.88 -1.98 -2.42
CA GLY A 102 -8.57 -1.40 -2.67
C GLY A 102 -8.26 -0.29 -1.67
N ILE A 103 -7.01 -0.26 -1.23
CA ILE A 103 -6.50 0.60 -0.17
C ILE A 103 -5.39 1.47 -0.76
N ARG A 104 -5.54 2.78 -0.66
CA ARG A 104 -4.59 3.79 -1.13
C ARG A 104 -3.45 3.91 -0.13
N LEU A 105 -2.22 3.69 -0.59
CA LEU A 105 -1.01 3.71 0.21
C LEU A 105 -0.05 4.80 -0.27
N GLN A 106 0.48 5.57 0.67
CA GLN A 106 1.55 6.54 0.42
C GLN A 106 2.74 6.21 1.32
N TYR A 107 3.92 6.07 0.73
CA TYR A 107 5.14 5.74 1.43
C TYR A 107 5.79 6.96 2.06
N ASP A 108 5.93 6.93 3.39
CA ASP A 108 6.64 7.93 4.16
C ASP A 108 8.10 7.51 4.32
N LYS A 109 8.99 8.11 3.52
CA LYS A 109 10.43 7.82 3.55
C LYS A 109 11.08 8.13 4.90
N VAL A 110 10.55 9.09 5.66
CA VAL A 110 11.12 9.51 6.94
C VAL A 110 10.79 8.48 8.02
N LYS A 111 9.57 7.95 8.01
CA LYS A 111 9.12 6.94 8.97
C LYS A 111 9.41 5.52 8.54
N ASP A 112 9.81 5.32 7.28
CA ASP A 112 9.95 4.01 6.64
C ASP A 112 8.67 3.17 6.84
N LYS A 113 7.51 3.75 6.52
CA LYS A 113 6.18 3.14 6.66
C LYS A 113 5.19 3.71 5.66
N TYR A 114 4.04 3.07 5.51
CA TYR A 114 2.95 3.54 4.68
C TYR A 114 1.87 4.27 5.48
N HIS A 115 1.41 5.41 4.96
CA HIS A 115 0.13 6.00 5.30
C HIS A 115 -0.99 5.31 4.52
N ILE A 116 -2.14 5.16 5.15
CA ILE A 116 -3.38 4.80 4.46
C ILE A 116 -4.13 6.10 4.18
N LEU A 117 -4.27 6.47 2.91
CA LEU A 117 -4.97 7.68 2.50
C LEU A 117 -6.49 7.48 2.41
N GLY A 118 -6.92 6.24 2.16
CA GLY A 118 -8.32 5.88 2.04
C GLY A 118 -8.48 4.47 1.49
N TRP A 119 -9.73 4.02 1.39
CA TRP A 119 -10.06 2.74 0.78
C TRP A 119 -11.43 2.83 0.12
N LYS A 120 -11.71 1.91 -0.81
CA LYS A 120 -13.03 1.72 -1.39
C LYS A 120 -13.32 0.24 -1.63
N THR A 121 -14.60 -0.10 -1.70
CA THR A 121 -15.04 -1.37 -2.29
C THR A 121 -14.86 -1.27 -3.80
N LEU A 122 -14.37 -2.34 -4.40
CA LEU A 122 -14.20 -2.46 -5.85
C LEU A 122 -15.37 -3.27 -6.40
N ASP A 123 -15.90 -2.83 -7.54
CA ASP A 123 -16.85 -3.64 -8.29
C ASP A 123 -16.13 -4.92 -8.78
N ASN A 124 -16.84 -6.04 -8.81
CA ASN A 124 -16.26 -7.31 -9.26
C ASN A 124 -15.73 -7.15 -10.69
N PHE A 125 -14.46 -7.50 -10.90
CA PHE A 125 -13.80 -7.51 -12.21
C PHE A 125 -14.33 -8.65 -13.08
#